data_AF-A0A954Y4K5-F1
#
_entry.id   AF-A0A954Y4K5-F1
#
_cell.length_a   1.000
_cell.length_b   1.000
_cell.length_c   1.000
_cell.angle_alpha   90.00
_cell.angle_beta   90.00
_cell.angle_gamma   90.00
#
_symmetry.space_group_name_H-M   'P 1'
#
loop_
_entity.id
_entity.type
_entity.pdbx_description
1 polymer ?
#
loop_
_entity_poly.entity_id
_entity_poly.type
_entity_poly.pdbx_seq_one_letter_code
_entity_poly.pdbx_strand_id
1 'polypeptide(L)'
;FDPANMILYGSGEPIEAVQKLGKFIRSVHCKDACWSDQPGVTWGRETPLGEGQVDFAGLLQTLDEIGYDGPLTFERELSQQPERQQAEVGAAVEVLNRLRAPYLK
;
A
#
# COMPACT_ATOMS: atom_id res chain seq x y z
N PHE A 1 -4.51 -1.99 7.85
CA PHE A 1 -3.76 -2.99 7.07
C PHE A 1 -2.78 -2.23 6.21
N ASP A 2 -1.52 -2.60 6.26
CA ASP A 2 -0.45 -1.96 5.49
C ASP A 2 0.22 -3.05 4.64
N PRO A 3 0.02 -3.04 3.31
CA PRO A 3 0.56 -4.06 2.42
C PRO A 3 2.08 -3.94 2.27
N ALA A 4 2.64 -2.74 2.27
CA ALA A 4 4.08 -2.54 2.10
C ALA A 4 4.86 -3.11 3.27
N ASN A 5 4.33 -3.07 4.49
CA ASN A 5 5.00 -3.71 5.63
C ASN A 5 5.27 -5.20 5.37
N MET A 6 4.34 -5.94 4.74
CA MET A 6 4.59 -7.36 4.45
C MET A 6 5.75 -7.57 3.48
N ILE A 7 5.88 -6.69 2.46
CA ILE A 7 7.01 -6.67 1.53
C ILE A 7 8.31 -6.28 2.26
N LEU A 8 8.26 -5.22 3.07
CA LEU A 8 9.39 -4.69 3.82
C LEU A 8 10.00 -5.73 4.77
N TYR A 9 9.15 -6.48 5.48
CA TYR A 9 9.60 -7.53 6.40
C TYR A 9 9.91 -8.86 5.70
N GLY A 10 9.54 -9.03 4.43
CA GLY A 10 9.67 -10.32 3.75
C GLY A 10 8.64 -11.37 4.20
N SER A 11 7.49 -10.94 4.72
CA SER A 11 6.51 -11.80 5.41
C SER A 11 5.55 -12.54 4.49
N GLY A 12 5.55 -12.25 3.20
CA GLY A 12 4.70 -12.89 2.19
C GLY A 12 3.82 -11.90 1.42
N GLU A 13 3.04 -12.43 0.48
CA GLU A 13 2.22 -11.63 -0.44
C GLU A 13 1.05 -10.92 0.27
N PRO A 14 0.86 -9.60 0.09
CA PRO A 14 -0.14 -8.84 0.84
C PRO A 14 -1.60 -9.23 0.55
N ILE A 15 -1.93 -9.57 -0.71
CA ILE A 15 -3.32 -9.81 -1.14
C ILE A 15 -3.94 -11.01 -0.39
N GLU A 16 -3.18 -12.10 -0.25
CA GLU A 16 -3.65 -13.28 0.48
C GLU A 16 -3.96 -12.94 1.96
N ALA A 17 -3.17 -12.07 2.57
CA ALA A 17 -3.43 -11.61 3.93
C ALA A 17 -4.69 -10.74 4.02
N VAL A 18 -4.98 -9.90 3.01
CA VAL A 18 -6.24 -9.13 2.97
C VAL A 18 -7.45 -10.07 2.92
N GLN A 19 -7.42 -11.10 2.09
CA GLN A 19 -8.50 -12.09 2.00
C GLN A 19 -8.74 -12.81 3.34
N LYS A 20 -7.67 -13.21 4.02
CA LYS A 20 -7.75 -13.89 5.32
C LYS A 20 -8.23 -12.97 6.45
N LEU A 21 -7.79 -11.71 6.43
CA LEU A 21 -8.04 -10.76 7.52
C LEU A 21 -9.24 -9.84 7.27
N GLY A 22 -9.89 -9.92 6.10
CA GLY A 22 -10.86 -8.92 5.63
C GLY A 22 -11.89 -8.46 6.66
N LYS A 23 -12.52 -9.40 7.37
CA LYS A 23 -13.51 -9.10 8.44
C LYS A 23 -12.97 -8.30 9.63
N PHE A 24 -11.66 -8.20 9.77
CA PHE A 24 -10.97 -7.47 10.83
C PHE A 24 -10.34 -6.17 10.35
N ILE A 25 -10.28 -5.91 9.03
CA ILE A 25 -9.69 -4.69 8.48
C ILE A 25 -10.63 -3.51 8.72
N ARG A 26 -10.14 -2.51 9.45
CA ARG A 26 -10.88 -1.26 9.76
C ARG A 26 -10.31 -0.02 9.09
N SER A 27 -9.02 -0.05 8.78
CA SER A 27 -8.29 1.02 8.08
C SER A 27 -7.25 0.40 7.15
N VAL A 28 -6.86 1.12 6.10
CA VAL A 28 -5.81 0.71 5.15
C VAL A 28 -4.81 1.83 4.97
N HIS A 29 -3.53 1.49 5.00
CA HIS A 29 -2.46 2.39 4.60
C HIS A 29 -2.08 2.09 3.15
N CYS A 30 -2.01 3.13 2.33
CA CYS A 30 -1.46 3.08 0.98
C CYS A 30 0.01 3.51 1.06
N LYS A 31 0.86 2.54 1.38
CA LYS A 31 2.32 2.62 1.36
C LYS A 31 2.83 1.60 0.35
N ASP A 32 3.96 1.87 -0.30
CA ASP A 32 4.55 1.00 -1.32
C ASP A 32 6.00 0.65 -1.00
N ALA A 33 6.46 -0.50 -1.48
CA ALA A 33 7.80 -0.99 -1.23
C ALA A 33 8.26 -1.98 -2.31
N CYS A 34 9.57 -2.07 -2.49
CA CYS A 34 10.23 -3.17 -3.19
C CYS A 34 10.73 -4.22 -2.19
N TRP A 35 10.68 -5.49 -2.60
CA TRP A 35 11.26 -6.59 -1.85
C TRP A 35 12.77 -6.43 -1.69
N SER A 36 13.29 -7.01 -0.62
CA SER A 36 14.72 -7.27 -0.49
C SER A 36 15.16 -8.39 -1.44
N ASP A 37 16.44 -8.41 -1.81
CA ASP A 37 17.09 -9.57 -2.41
C ASP A 37 17.21 -10.76 -1.43
N GLN A 38 17.06 -10.52 -0.12
CA GLN A 38 16.98 -11.54 0.94
C GLN A 38 15.78 -11.29 1.88
N PRO A 39 14.53 -11.52 1.42
CA PRO A 39 13.33 -11.31 2.24
C PRO A 39 13.37 -12.09 3.57
N GLY A 40 12.98 -11.43 4.66
CA GLY A 40 12.99 -12.01 6.01
C GLY A 40 14.35 -11.96 6.71
N VAL A 41 15.42 -11.61 6.00
CA VAL A 41 16.76 -11.40 6.55
C VAL A 41 17.10 -9.92 6.56
N THR A 42 16.91 -9.27 5.41
CA THR A 42 17.10 -7.82 5.24
C THR A 42 15.78 -7.17 4.87
N TRP A 43 15.70 -5.88 5.21
CA TRP A 43 14.53 -5.06 4.90
C TRP A 43 14.39 -4.83 3.40
N GLY A 44 13.15 -4.87 2.92
CA GLY A 44 12.79 -4.25 1.65
C GLY A 44 13.00 -2.73 1.70
N ARG A 45 12.69 -2.07 0.59
CA ARG A 45 12.87 -0.62 0.46
C ARG A 45 11.54 0.05 0.18
N GLU A 46 11.14 0.98 1.05
CA GLU A 46 9.97 1.82 0.83
C GLU A 46 10.17 2.74 -0.38
N THR A 47 9.14 2.91 -1.21
CA THR A 47 9.17 3.67 -2.46
C THR A 47 8.05 4.70 -2.51
N PRO A 48 8.11 5.67 -3.45
CA PRO A 48 6.92 6.43 -3.83
C PRO A 48 5.78 5.49 -4.24
N LEU A 49 4.54 5.92 -4.02
CA LEU A 49 3.35 5.12 -4.28
C LEU A 49 3.21 4.81 -5.78
N GLY A 50 3.14 3.53 -6.13
CA GLY A 50 3.02 3.06 -7.52
C GLY A 50 4.37 2.79 -8.21
N GLU A 51 5.48 3.00 -7.51
CA GLU A 51 6.83 2.66 -8.00
C GLU A 51 7.40 1.38 -7.37
N GLY A 52 6.70 0.81 -6.39
CA GLY A 52 7.11 -0.42 -5.71
C GLY A 52 6.42 -1.65 -6.30
N GLN A 53 6.24 -2.65 -5.43
CA GLN A 53 5.79 -3.98 -5.78
C GLN A 53 4.51 -4.37 -5.05
N VAL A 54 3.85 -3.43 -4.37
CA VAL A 54 2.45 -3.64 -3.94
C VAL A 54 1.56 -3.63 -5.18
N ASP A 55 0.87 -4.74 -5.44
CA ASP A 55 -0.19 -4.77 -6.45
C ASP A 55 -1.43 -4.01 -5.97
N PHE A 56 -1.44 -2.68 -6.19
CA PHE A 56 -2.55 -1.83 -5.79
C PHE A 56 -3.83 -2.10 -6.57
N ALA A 57 -3.76 -2.58 -7.81
CA ALA A 57 -4.95 -2.91 -8.59
C ALA A 57 -5.65 -4.12 -7.95
N GLY A 58 -4.91 -5.19 -7.68
CA GLY A 58 -5.40 -6.37 -6.96
C GLY A 58 -5.81 -6.06 -5.53
N LEU A 59 -5.09 -5.18 -4.83
CA LEU A 59 -5.44 -4.73 -3.49
C LEU A 59 -6.81 -4.04 -3.47
N LEU A 60 -7.04 -3.04 -4.33
CA LEU A 60 -8.31 -2.30 -4.36
C LEU A 60 -9.48 -3.19 -4.77
N GLN A 61 -9.26 -4.10 -5.74
CA GLN A 61 -10.26 -5.11 -6.09
C GLN A 61 -10.62 -5.97 -4.88
N THR A 62 -9.61 -6.51 -4.18
CA THR A 62 -9.83 -7.37 -3.02
C THR A 62 -10.51 -6.61 -1.88
N LEU A 63 -10.16 -5.34 -1.66
CA LEU A 63 -10.82 -4.48 -0.66
C LEU A 63 -12.31 -4.27 -0.99
N ASP A 64 -12.66 -4.03 -2.25
CA ASP A 64 -14.06 -3.93 -2.68
C ASP A 64 -14.81 -5.25 -2.50
N GLU A 65 -14.20 -6.38 -2.89
CA GLU A 65 -14.78 -7.73 -2.74
C GLU A 65 -15.09 -8.10 -1.28
N ILE A 66 -14.23 -7.68 -0.32
CA ILE A 66 -14.48 -7.88 1.12
C ILE A 66 -15.38 -6.81 1.74
N GLY A 67 -15.87 -5.86 0.94
CA GLY A 67 -16.79 -4.80 1.36
C GLY A 67 -16.14 -3.68 2.17
N TYR A 68 -14.84 -3.43 2.02
CA TYR A 68 -14.17 -2.30 2.64
C TYR A 68 -14.54 -0.99 1.91
N ASP A 69 -15.19 -0.07 2.63
CA ASP A 69 -15.63 1.23 2.14
C ASP A 69 -14.94 2.42 2.86
N GLY A 70 -13.93 2.11 3.66
CA GLY A 70 -13.19 3.10 4.44
C GLY A 70 -12.15 3.90 3.64
N PRO A 71 -11.44 4.82 4.31
CA PRO A 71 -10.44 5.66 3.66
C PRO A 71 -9.23 4.89 3.13
N LEU A 72 -8.73 5.32 1.97
CA LEU A 72 -7.40 4.97 1.48
C LEU A 72 -6.38 5.98 2.04
N THR A 73 -5.75 5.64 3.18
CA THR A 73 -4.85 6.56 3.88
C THR A 73 -3.44 6.45 3.31
N PHE A 74 -2.99 7.43 2.53
CA PHE A 74 -1.59 7.50 2.11
C PHE A 74 -0.63 7.60 3.30
N GLU A 75 0.44 6.82 3.28
CA GLU A 75 1.51 6.86 4.28
C GLU A 75 2.87 6.89 3.57
N ARG A 76 3.74 7.81 4.01
CA ARG A 76 5.12 7.92 3.55
C ARG A 76 6.01 8.37 4.70
N GLU A 77 6.97 7.54 5.10
CA GLU A 77 7.75 7.75 6.32
C GLU A 77 9.11 8.44 6.04
N LEU A 78 9.07 9.61 5.39
CA LEU A 78 10.25 10.41 5.02
C LEU A 78 10.41 11.68 5.86
N SER A 79 10.28 11.59 7.18
CA SER A 79 10.32 12.76 8.07
C SER A 79 11.62 13.60 7.98
N GLN A 80 12.73 12.97 7.55
CA GLN A 80 14.02 13.65 7.36
C GLN A 80 14.10 14.43 6.03
N GLN A 81 13.14 14.26 5.12
CA GLN A 81 13.11 14.87 3.79
C GLN A 81 11.71 15.47 3.51
N PRO A 82 11.27 16.50 4.26
CA PRO A 82 9.90 17.01 4.21
C PRO A 82 9.49 17.55 2.83
N GLU A 83 10.41 18.21 2.11
CA GLU A 83 10.15 18.72 0.75
C GLU A 83 9.84 17.57 -0.23
N ARG A 84 10.64 16.50 -0.16
CA ARG A 84 10.42 15.29 -0.96
C ARG A 84 9.13 14.59 -0.54
N GLN A 85 8.87 14.47 0.76
CA GLN A 85 7.63 13.88 1.28
C GLN A 85 6.40 14.63 0.74
N GLN A 86 6.43 15.96 0.74
CA GLN A 86 5.34 16.78 0.19
C GLN A 86 5.15 16.57 -1.32
N ALA A 87 6.23 16.48 -2.10
CA ALA A 87 6.16 16.21 -3.53
C ALA A 87 5.52 14.83 -3.81
N GLU A 88 5.91 13.81 -3.03
CA GLU A 88 5.38 12.45 -3.17
C GLU A 88 3.91 12.33 -2.75
N VAL A 89 3.41 13.17 -1.83
CA VAL A 89 1.97 13.24 -1.50
C VAL A 89 1.13 13.58 -2.75
N GLY A 90 1.55 14.57 -3.53
CA GLY A 90 0.82 14.99 -4.73
C GLY A 90 0.70 13.86 -5.76
N ALA A 91 1.83 13.21 -6.07
CA ALA A 91 1.87 12.07 -6.98
C ALA A 91 1.03 10.89 -6.45
N ALA A 92 1.08 10.61 -5.16
CA ALA A 92 0.28 9.55 -4.55
C ALA A 92 -1.23 9.80 -4.68
N VAL A 93 -1.69 11.03 -4.51
CA VAL A 93 -3.11 11.40 -4.69
C VAL A 93 -3.55 11.14 -6.13
N GLU A 94 -2.74 11.48 -7.12
CA GLU A 94 -3.03 11.20 -8.54
C GLU A 94 -3.14 9.69 -8.81
N VAL A 95 -2.18 8.91 -8.31
CA VAL A 95 -2.17 7.45 -8.44
C VAL A 95 -3.42 6.83 -7.80
N LEU A 96 -3.74 7.20 -6.55
CA LEU A 96 -4.90 6.66 -5.84
C LEU A 96 -6.21 7.05 -6.51
N ASN A 97 -6.35 8.30 -6.99
CA ASN A 97 -7.55 8.72 -7.71
C ASN A 97 -7.75 7.92 -9.00
N ARG A 98 -6.68 7.69 -9.76
CA ARG A 98 -6.73 6.87 -10.97
C ARG A 98 -7.13 5.42 -10.67
N LEU A 99 -6.51 4.81 -9.67
CA LEU A 99 -6.74 3.41 -9.33
C LEU A 99 -8.10 3.14 -8.69
N ARG A 100 -8.61 4.09 -7.88
CA ARG A 100 -9.91 3.93 -7.20
C ARG A 100 -11.11 4.27 -8.08
N ALA A 101 -10.91 4.95 -9.22
CA ALA A 101 -11.99 5.42 -10.07
C ALA A 101 -13.06 4.36 -10.42
N PRO A 102 -12.71 3.08 -10.69
CA PRO A 102 -13.71 2.04 -10.97
C PRO A 102 -14.59 1.65 -9.77
N TYR A 103 -14.18 1.96 -8.55
CA TYR A 103 -14.81 1.55 -7.30
C TYR A 103 -15.52 2.70 -6.56
N LEU A 104 -15.55 3.89 -7.15
CA LEU A 104 -16.31 5.02 -6.61
C LEU A 104 -17.81 4.72 -6.77
N LYS A 105 -18.53 4.71 -5.65
CA LYS A 105 -19.98 4.51 -5.58
C LYS A 105 -20.73 5.83 -5.69
#